data_AF-A0A5A9NJZ8-F1
#
_entry.id   AF-A0A5A9NJZ8-F1
#
_cell.length_a   1.000
_cell.length_b   1.000
_cell.length_c   1.000
_cell.angle_alpha   90.00
_cell.angle_beta   90.00
_cell.angle_gamma   90.00
#
_symmetry.space_group_name_H-M   'P 1'
#
loop_
_entity.id
_entity.type
_entity.pdbx_description
1 polymer ?
#
loop_
_entity_poly.entity_id
_entity_poly.type
_entity_poly.pdbx_seq_one_letter_code
_entity_poly.pdbx_strand_id
1 'polypeptide(L)'
;MLGVRALFGIGLLVTSRGGSVLTHTGACTLISENIYRKDLTQRPACTMANTIKYLGQEEAQHIDEELFNEYSFSVDQLMELAGLSCATAVSKGYPVQSLPKTPPRVLVICGPGNNGGDGLVCARHLKLFGYEPSVLYPKRPNKPLFQNLTTQCEKMDISFLTEMPEADVIDEAYNLAIDAIFGFSFKGAVREPFGEILYQLKKITVPIASIDIPSGWDVENGSPDGIQPDMLISLTAPKKASHHLKDAITFWEDDSFLLHLKRSMS
;
A
#
# COMPACT_ATOMS: atom_id res chain seq x y z
N MET A 1 -1.47 -51.33 -16.08
CA MET A 1 -0.52 -51.12 -14.97
C MET A 1 -0.32 -49.60 -14.85
N LEU A 2 -1.11 -48.86 -14.05
CA LEU A 2 -0.99 -48.62 -12.58
C LEU A 2 0.46 -48.28 -12.19
N GLY A 3 0.82 -47.18 -11.53
CA GLY A 3 0.20 -46.02 -10.86
C GLY A 3 1.38 -45.12 -10.41
N VAL A 4 1.29 -43.96 -9.75
CA VAL A 4 0.30 -43.36 -8.85
C VAL A 4 0.59 -41.84 -8.80
N ARG A 5 -0.47 -41.02 -8.82
CA ARG A 5 -0.50 -39.59 -8.44
C ARG A 5 -0.95 -39.47 -6.99
N ALA A 6 -0.43 -38.50 -6.25
CA ALA A 6 -1.03 -37.92 -5.03
C ALA A 6 -0.89 -36.39 -5.16
N LEU A 7 -1.93 -35.56 -5.27
CA LEU A 7 -3.03 -35.18 -4.35
C LEU A 7 -2.53 -34.56 -3.03
N PHE A 8 -2.69 -33.23 -2.90
CA PHE A 8 -3.51 -32.60 -1.87
C PHE A 8 -4.01 -31.25 -2.38
N GLY A 9 -5.35 -31.11 -2.44
CA GLY A 9 -6.04 -29.84 -2.60
C GLY A 9 -6.89 -29.58 -1.36
N ILE A 10 -7.13 -28.31 -1.05
CA ILE A 10 -8.23 -27.87 -0.19
C ILE A 10 -8.96 -26.79 -0.97
N GLY A 11 -10.10 -27.17 -1.55
CA GLY A 11 -11.05 -26.26 -2.17
C GLY A 11 -12.01 -25.70 -1.12
N LEU A 12 -12.27 -24.40 -1.19
CA LEU A 12 -13.30 -23.74 -0.40
C LEU A 12 -14.62 -23.83 -1.17
N LEU A 13 -15.56 -24.64 -0.68
CA LEU A 13 -16.91 -24.78 -1.22
C LEU A 13 -17.82 -23.74 -0.54
N VAL A 14 -18.29 -22.74 -1.28
CA VAL A 14 -19.34 -21.81 -0.82
C VAL A 14 -20.69 -22.46 -1.09
N THR A 15 -21.47 -22.76 -0.05
CA THR A 15 -22.87 -23.12 -0.19
C THR A 15 -23.74 -21.90 0.12
N SER A 16 -24.56 -21.49 -0.86
CA SER A 16 -25.66 -20.58 -0.62
C SER A 16 -26.90 -21.39 -0.25
N ARG A 17 -27.58 -21.00 0.83
CA ARG A 17 -28.97 -21.37 1.07
C ARG A 17 -29.75 -20.12 1.40
N GLY A 18 -30.57 -19.70 0.44
CA GLY A 18 -31.71 -18.83 0.69
C GLY A 18 -32.79 -19.58 1.46
N GLY A 19 -33.47 -18.85 2.33
CA GLY A 19 -34.66 -19.28 3.05
C GLY A 19 -35.47 -18.05 3.39
N SER A 20 -36.48 -17.78 2.59
CA SER A 20 -37.55 -16.84 2.86
C SER A 20 -38.53 -17.41 3.91
N VAL A 21 -39.41 -16.53 4.42
CA VAL A 21 -40.85 -16.75 4.68
C VAL A 21 -41.35 -16.49 6.13
N LEU A 22 -42.25 -15.50 6.16
CA LEU A 22 -43.47 -15.29 6.97
C LEU A 22 -43.47 -14.72 8.40
N THR A 23 -44.31 -13.67 8.46
CA THR A 23 -45.04 -13.05 9.56
C THR A 23 -45.86 -14.01 10.41
N HIS A 24 -45.92 -13.81 11.73
CA HIS A 24 -47.16 -13.74 12.49
C HIS A 24 -46.96 -13.15 13.90
N THR A 25 -48.00 -12.44 14.33
CA THR A 25 -48.25 -11.78 15.61
C THR A 25 -48.41 -12.74 16.79
N GLY A 26 -48.07 -12.30 18.01
CA GLY A 26 -48.49 -12.97 19.25
C GLY A 26 -47.74 -12.48 20.49
N ALA A 27 -48.43 -11.71 21.34
CA ALA A 27 -47.98 -11.30 22.67
C ALA A 27 -48.18 -12.43 23.71
N CYS A 28 -47.27 -12.59 24.67
CA CYS A 28 -47.62 -13.03 26.03
C CYS A 28 -46.48 -12.74 27.03
N THR A 29 -46.88 -12.29 28.21
CA THR A 29 -46.06 -11.76 29.30
C THR A 29 -45.81 -12.85 30.37
N LEU A 30 -44.74 -12.70 31.16
CA LEU A 30 -44.58 -13.01 32.60
C LEU A 30 -43.43 -13.95 33.05
N ILE A 31 -42.51 -13.33 33.81
CA ILE A 31 -41.98 -13.69 35.16
C ILE A 31 -40.83 -14.73 35.32
N SER A 32 -39.85 -14.28 36.14
CA SER A 32 -38.78 -14.99 36.88
C SER A 32 -37.63 -15.59 36.06
N GLU A 33 -36.36 -15.53 36.45
CA GLU A 33 -35.76 -15.22 37.74
C GLU A 33 -34.26 -14.90 37.59
N ASN A 34 -33.74 -14.15 38.55
CA ASN A 34 -32.34 -13.78 38.76
C ASN A 34 -31.37 -14.97 38.72
N ILE A 35 -30.43 -14.99 37.76
CA ILE A 35 -29.16 -15.69 37.92
C ILE A 35 -28.04 -14.90 37.19
N TYR A 36 -27.04 -14.45 37.96
CA TYR A 36 -25.75 -13.82 37.59
C TYR A 36 -25.72 -12.36 37.07
N ARG A 37 -25.94 -11.42 37.99
CA ARG A 37 -25.12 -10.19 38.10
C ARG A 37 -24.09 -10.40 39.20
N LYS A 38 -22.82 -10.56 38.85
CA LYS A 38 -21.65 -10.14 39.65
C LYS A 38 -20.38 -10.21 38.82
N ASP A 39 -19.51 -9.22 39.05
CA ASP A 39 -18.13 -9.08 38.59
C ASP A 39 -17.86 -8.79 37.11
N LEU A 40 -18.08 -7.53 36.74
CA LEU A 40 -17.15 -6.80 35.87
C LEU A 40 -16.90 -5.41 36.49
N THR A 41 -16.32 -5.38 37.69
CA THR A 41 -15.67 -4.18 38.21
C THR A 41 -14.39 -3.92 37.41
N GLN A 42 -14.36 -2.78 36.74
CA GLN A 42 -13.17 -1.95 36.47
C GLN A 42 -11.91 -2.73 36.05
N ARG A 43 -11.84 -3.10 34.77
CA ARG A 43 -10.54 -3.11 34.10
C ARG A 43 -10.27 -1.68 33.63
N PRO A 44 -9.18 -1.03 34.07
CA PRO A 44 -8.81 0.24 33.47
C PRO A 44 -8.54 -0.05 32.00
N ALA A 45 -9.29 0.61 31.10
CA ALA A 45 -8.87 0.73 29.72
C ALA A 45 -7.48 1.38 29.78
N CYS A 46 -6.44 0.58 29.55
CA CYS A 46 -5.09 1.08 29.37
C CYS A 46 -5.09 1.75 27.99
N THR A 47 -5.63 2.96 27.93
CA THR A 47 -5.52 3.86 26.78
C THR A 47 -4.09 4.40 26.76
N MET A 48 -3.11 3.52 26.56
CA MET A 48 -1.81 3.94 26.05
C MET A 48 -2.04 4.15 24.55
N ALA A 49 -2.63 5.29 24.20
CA ALA A 49 -2.53 5.82 22.86
C ALA A 49 -1.04 6.14 22.66
N ASN A 50 -0.26 5.14 22.24
CA ASN A 50 1.09 5.39 21.77
C ASN A 50 0.94 6.35 20.60
N THR A 51 1.35 7.60 20.80
CA THR A 51 1.48 8.55 19.70
C THR A 51 2.52 7.97 18.74
N ILE A 52 2.11 7.69 17.51
CA ILE A 52 3.00 7.17 16.47
C ILE A 52 4.15 8.17 16.30
N LYS A 53 5.39 7.69 16.37
CA LYS A 53 6.57 8.52 16.18
C LYS A 53 6.76 8.80 14.69
N TYR A 54 6.96 10.07 14.36
CA TYR A 54 7.30 10.50 13.01
C TYR A 54 8.82 10.58 12.87
N LEU A 55 9.37 9.86 11.91
CA LEU A 55 10.82 9.69 11.76
C LEU A 55 11.44 10.82 10.94
N GLY A 56 12.59 11.32 11.39
CA GLY A 56 13.50 12.08 10.54
C GLY A 56 14.22 11.20 9.51
N GLN A 57 14.95 11.82 8.58
CA GLN A 57 15.63 11.06 7.53
C GLN A 57 16.71 10.13 8.10
N GLU A 58 17.54 10.63 9.01
CA GLU A 58 18.61 9.84 9.65
C GLU A 58 18.05 8.68 10.48
N GLU A 59 16.94 8.89 11.19
CA GLU A 59 16.28 7.85 11.98
C GLU A 59 15.72 6.74 11.10
N ALA A 60 15.08 7.10 9.97
CA ALA A 60 14.59 6.13 9.01
C ALA A 60 15.74 5.33 8.36
N GLN A 61 16.86 6.00 8.03
CA GLN A 61 18.06 5.32 7.51
C GLN A 61 18.64 4.32 8.51
N HIS A 62 18.71 4.70 9.79
CA HIS A 62 19.23 3.84 10.83
C HIS A 62 18.36 2.59 11.04
N ILE A 63 17.03 2.74 11.02
CA ILE A 63 16.11 1.59 11.14
C ILE A 63 16.28 0.64 9.95
N ASP A 64 16.37 1.16 8.72
CA ASP A 64 16.62 0.33 7.54
C ASP A 64 17.96 -0.42 7.65
N GLU A 65 19.02 0.26 8.12
CA GLU A 65 20.32 -0.36 8.37
C GLU A 65 20.23 -1.48 9.41
N GLU A 66 19.49 -1.28 10.50
CA GLU A 66 19.27 -2.30 11.53
C GLU A 66 18.52 -3.52 10.97
N LEU A 67 17.47 -3.28 10.18
CA LEU A 67 16.66 -4.33 9.57
C LEU A 67 17.47 -5.21 8.61
N PHE A 68 18.31 -4.61 7.77
CA PHE A 68 19.11 -5.36 6.78
C PHE A 68 20.34 -6.03 7.38
N ASN A 69 20.91 -5.50 8.47
CA ASN A 69 22.14 -6.01 9.06
C ASN A 69 21.86 -6.86 10.31
N GLU A 70 21.34 -6.25 11.38
CA GLU A 70 21.17 -6.91 12.68
C GLU A 70 20.05 -7.97 12.63
N TYR A 71 18.92 -7.62 12.02
CA TYR A 71 17.80 -8.54 11.84
C TYR A 71 17.93 -9.43 10.59
N SER A 72 18.88 -9.13 9.71
CA SER A 72 19.21 -9.92 8.52
C SER A 72 18.02 -10.18 7.58
N PHE A 73 17.05 -9.26 7.54
CA PHE A 73 16.04 -9.29 6.49
C PHE A 73 16.68 -8.99 5.16
N SER A 74 16.23 -9.67 4.10
CA SER A 74 16.70 -9.36 2.76
C SER A 74 15.85 -8.26 2.12
N VAL A 75 16.44 -7.53 1.17
CA VAL A 75 15.77 -6.42 0.47
C VAL A 75 14.50 -6.90 -0.23
N ASP A 76 14.55 -8.06 -0.89
CA ASP A 76 13.40 -8.65 -1.57
C ASP A 76 12.26 -9.02 -0.60
N GLN A 77 12.56 -9.47 0.62
CA GLN A 77 11.53 -9.78 1.62
C GLN A 77 10.77 -8.53 2.06
N LEU A 78 11.50 -7.48 2.47
CA LEU A 78 10.85 -6.25 2.94
C LEU A 78 10.15 -5.50 1.81
N MET A 79 10.73 -5.50 0.61
CA MET A 79 10.12 -4.91 -0.59
C MET A 79 8.84 -5.63 -1.02
N GLU A 80 8.79 -6.96 -0.91
CA GLU A 80 7.57 -7.73 -1.22
C GLU A 80 6.42 -7.38 -0.26
N LEU A 81 6.74 -7.25 1.05
CA LEU A 81 5.77 -6.85 2.07
C LEU A 81 5.33 -5.39 1.88
N ALA A 82 6.28 -4.47 1.67
CA ALA A 82 5.99 -3.06 1.45
C ALA A 82 5.07 -2.84 0.25
N GLY A 83 5.40 -3.45 -0.91
CA GLY A 83 4.57 -3.31 -2.10
C GLY A 83 3.20 -3.98 -1.98
N LEU A 84 3.08 -5.12 -1.27
CA LEU A 84 1.78 -5.72 -0.92
C LEU A 84 0.94 -4.79 -0.05
N SER A 85 1.55 -4.19 0.97
CA SER A 85 0.90 -3.20 1.85
C SER A 85 0.44 -1.97 1.06
N CYS A 86 1.24 -1.51 0.09
CA CYS A 86 0.85 -0.43 -0.82
C CYS A 86 -0.38 -0.81 -1.66
N ALA A 87 -0.37 -1.96 -2.32
CA ALA A 87 -1.51 -2.44 -3.10
C ALA A 87 -2.77 -2.65 -2.22
N THR A 88 -2.58 -3.07 -0.97
CA THR A 88 -3.66 -3.25 0.00
C THR A 88 -4.25 -1.91 0.44
N ALA A 89 -3.42 -0.90 0.72
CA ALA A 89 -3.86 0.44 1.06
C ALA A 89 -4.64 1.08 -0.10
N VAL A 90 -4.08 1.00 -1.31
CA VAL A 90 -4.74 1.47 -2.55
C VAL A 90 -6.10 0.78 -2.72
N SER A 91 -6.16 -0.55 -2.55
CA SER A 91 -7.43 -1.26 -2.74
C SER A 91 -8.50 -0.95 -1.70
N LYS A 92 -8.09 -0.55 -0.49
CA LYS A 92 -9.00 -0.07 0.56
C LYS A 92 -9.47 1.37 0.32
N GLY A 93 -8.57 2.27 -0.09
CA GLY A 93 -8.91 3.67 -0.31
C GLY A 93 -9.62 3.94 -1.64
N TYR A 94 -9.34 3.13 -2.67
CA TYR A 94 -9.94 3.24 -4.00
C TYR A 94 -10.53 1.91 -4.50
N PRO A 95 -11.50 1.30 -3.81
CA PRO A 95 -12.04 -0.01 -4.19
C PRO A 95 -12.48 -0.05 -5.65
N VAL A 96 -12.21 -1.15 -6.36
CA VAL A 96 -12.49 -1.32 -7.79
C VAL A 96 -13.92 -0.92 -8.17
N GLN A 97 -14.91 -1.24 -7.33
CA GLN A 97 -16.32 -0.96 -7.59
C GLN A 97 -16.69 0.52 -7.43
N SER A 98 -15.85 1.30 -6.76
CA SER A 98 -16.05 2.74 -6.54
C SER A 98 -15.40 3.61 -7.63
N LEU A 99 -14.54 3.03 -8.46
CA LEU A 99 -13.81 3.77 -9.49
C LEU A 99 -14.71 4.09 -10.69
N PRO A 100 -14.66 5.32 -11.23
CA PRO A 100 -15.59 5.76 -12.27
C PRO A 100 -15.32 5.14 -13.65
N LYS A 101 -14.12 4.61 -13.88
CA LYS A 101 -13.72 4.02 -15.17
C LYS A 101 -13.54 2.51 -14.99
N THR A 102 -14.04 1.76 -15.97
CA THR A 102 -13.92 0.31 -16.04
C THR A 102 -13.27 -0.07 -17.37
N PRO A 103 -12.17 -0.83 -17.39
CA PRO A 103 -11.49 -1.42 -16.23
C PRO A 103 -10.84 -0.36 -15.31
N PRO A 104 -10.64 -0.68 -14.01
CA PRO A 104 -9.99 0.21 -13.02
C PRO A 104 -8.49 0.40 -13.31
N ARG A 105 -8.17 1.32 -14.22
CA ARG A 105 -6.80 1.51 -14.73
C ARG A 105 -5.95 2.34 -13.76
N VAL A 106 -4.74 1.87 -13.48
CA VAL A 106 -3.80 2.53 -12.55
C VAL A 106 -2.47 2.77 -13.25
N LEU A 107 -1.96 4.01 -13.19
CA LEU A 107 -0.62 4.32 -13.69
C LEU A 107 0.37 4.25 -12.53
N VAL A 108 1.33 3.33 -12.57
CA VAL A 108 2.38 3.19 -11.54
C VAL A 108 3.70 3.74 -12.08
N ILE A 109 4.25 4.75 -11.42
CA ILE A 109 5.44 5.46 -11.89
C ILE A 109 6.62 5.12 -10.98
N CYS A 110 7.53 4.29 -11.49
CA CYS A 110 8.65 3.74 -10.74
C CYS A 110 9.93 4.57 -10.95
N GLY A 111 10.59 4.93 -9.85
CA GLY A 111 11.90 5.57 -9.87
C GLY A 111 13.07 4.59 -9.82
N PRO A 112 14.32 5.08 -9.78
CA PRO A 112 15.51 4.29 -10.03
C PRO A 112 16.05 3.56 -8.78
N GLY A 113 15.25 3.38 -7.74
CA GLY A 113 15.69 2.88 -6.45
C GLY A 113 14.69 1.91 -5.81
N ASN A 114 14.82 1.70 -4.50
CA ASN A 114 13.96 0.77 -3.76
C ASN A 114 12.48 1.16 -3.86
N ASN A 115 12.14 2.46 -3.78
CA ASN A 115 10.76 2.92 -3.94
C ASN A 115 10.15 2.50 -5.29
N GLY A 116 10.96 2.51 -6.36
CA GLY A 116 10.52 2.01 -7.67
C GLY A 116 10.30 0.49 -7.67
N GLY A 117 11.09 -0.25 -6.89
CA GLY A 117 10.86 -1.67 -6.63
C GLY A 117 9.56 -1.93 -5.87
N ASP A 118 9.27 -1.15 -4.83
CA ASP A 118 8.00 -1.20 -4.10
C ASP A 118 6.81 -0.92 -5.05
N GLY A 119 6.97 0.03 -5.97
CA GLY A 119 6.02 0.30 -7.05
C GLY A 119 5.78 -0.90 -7.98
N LEU A 120 6.84 -1.63 -8.39
CA LEU A 120 6.69 -2.83 -9.23
C LEU A 120 5.94 -3.94 -8.49
N VAL A 121 6.27 -4.17 -7.21
CA VAL A 121 5.56 -5.14 -6.36
C VAL A 121 4.09 -4.71 -6.19
N CYS A 122 3.85 -3.43 -5.91
CA CYS A 122 2.52 -2.85 -5.79
C CYS A 122 1.70 -3.07 -7.08
N ALA A 123 2.26 -2.75 -8.25
CA ALA A 123 1.61 -2.98 -9.54
C ALA A 123 1.22 -4.46 -9.73
N ARG A 124 2.13 -5.38 -9.40
CA ARG A 124 1.87 -6.82 -9.51
C ARG A 124 0.71 -7.27 -8.62
N HIS A 125 0.67 -6.84 -7.36
CA HIS A 125 -0.43 -7.18 -6.44
C HIS A 125 -1.75 -6.51 -6.85
N LEU A 126 -1.71 -5.25 -7.32
CA LEU A 126 -2.90 -4.58 -7.84
C LEU A 126 -3.53 -5.34 -9.01
N LYS A 127 -2.74 -5.91 -9.91
CA LYS A 127 -3.26 -6.79 -10.98
C LYS A 127 -4.03 -7.98 -10.39
N LEU A 128 -3.53 -8.61 -9.32
CA LEU A 128 -4.23 -9.70 -8.62
C LEU A 128 -5.49 -9.23 -7.89
N PHE A 129 -5.53 -7.97 -7.47
CA PHE A 129 -6.68 -7.37 -6.79
C PHE A 129 -7.76 -6.86 -7.75
N GLY A 130 -7.61 -7.11 -9.05
CA GLY A 130 -8.59 -6.75 -10.08
C GLY A 130 -8.41 -5.37 -10.69
N TYR A 131 -7.27 -4.71 -10.44
CA TYR A 131 -6.87 -3.49 -11.15
C TYR A 131 -6.24 -3.79 -12.50
N GLU A 132 -6.19 -2.78 -13.37
CA GLU A 132 -5.45 -2.84 -14.64
C GLU A 132 -4.26 -1.87 -14.62
N PRO A 133 -3.14 -2.26 -14.00
CA PRO A 133 -1.98 -1.39 -13.91
C PRO A 133 -1.24 -1.27 -15.25
N SER A 134 -0.68 -0.08 -15.49
CA SER A 134 0.39 0.18 -16.45
C SER A 134 1.56 0.81 -15.71
N VAL A 135 2.79 0.48 -16.09
CA VAL A 135 4.01 0.92 -15.39
C VAL A 135 4.82 1.87 -16.27
N LEU A 136 5.17 3.04 -15.75
CA LEU A 136 6.23 3.87 -16.32
C LEU A 136 7.51 3.66 -15.51
N TYR A 137 8.56 3.12 -16.13
CA TYR A 137 9.83 2.85 -15.46
C TYR A 137 11.04 3.26 -16.30
N PRO A 138 11.36 4.58 -16.34
CA PRO A 138 12.27 5.16 -17.33
C PRO A 138 13.74 4.92 -17.01
N LYS A 139 14.09 4.67 -15.74
CA LYS A 139 15.46 4.42 -15.28
C LYS A 139 15.50 3.15 -14.44
N ARG A 140 15.82 2.03 -15.09
CA ARG A 140 15.86 0.70 -14.47
C ARG A 140 17.28 0.37 -14.00
N PRO A 141 17.53 0.16 -12.69
CA PRO A 141 18.86 -0.25 -12.23
C PRO A 141 19.23 -1.61 -12.79
N ASN A 142 20.49 -1.75 -13.21
CA ASN A 142 21.03 -3.01 -13.69
C ASN A 142 21.38 -3.95 -12.51
N LYS A 143 20.37 -4.39 -11.77
CA LYS A 143 20.52 -5.39 -10.69
C LYS A 143 19.47 -6.50 -10.85
N PRO A 144 19.81 -7.77 -10.52
CA PRO A 144 18.89 -8.90 -10.68
C PRO A 144 17.53 -8.69 -10.02
N LEU A 145 17.48 -8.07 -8.84
CA LEU A 145 16.23 -7.77 -8.13
C LEU A 145 15.22 -7.02 -9.02
N PHE A 146 15.62 -5.89 -9.60
CA PHE A 146 14.71 -5.06 -10.42
C PHE A 146 14.40 -5.69 -11.79
N GLN A 147 15.35 -6.45 -12.36
CA GLN A 147 15.10 -7.22 -13.59
C GLN A 147 14.06 -8.32 -13.35
N ASN A 148 14.16 -9.02 -12.22
CA ASN A 148 13.21 -10.06 -11.82
C ASN A 148 11.82 -9.46 -11.57
N LEU A 149 11.72 -8.34 -10.84
CA LEU A 149 10.45 -7.64 -10.62
C LEU A 149 9.80 -7.15 -11.93
N THR A 150 10.62 -6.61 -12.85
CA THR A 150 10.15 -6.21 -14.20
C THR A 150 9.60 -7.43 -14.94
N THR A 151 10.35 -8.53 -14.96
CA THR A 151 9.95 -9.78 -15.63
C THR A 151 8.64 -10.33 -15.04
N GLN A 152 8.48 -10.29 -13.71
CA GLN A 152 7.25 -10.73 -13.05
C GLN A 152 6.03 -9.89 -13.49
N CYS A 153 6.18 -8.57 -13.57
CA CYS A 153 5.11 -7.68 -14.07
C CYS A 153 4.76 -8.01 -15.53
N GLU A 154 5.76 -8.16 -16.40
CA GLU A 154 5.56 -8.53 -17.81
C GLU A 154 4.88 -9.89 -17.96
N LYS A 155 5.24 -10.88 -17.14
CA LYS A 155 4.61 -12.21 -17.11
C LYS A 155 3.18 -12.22 -16.56
N MET A 156 2.73 -11.10 -16.01
CA MET A 156 1.35 -10.87 -15.57
C MET A 156 0.59 -9.91 -16.48
N ASP A 157 1.10 -9.71 -17.71
CA ASP A 157 0.49 -8.86 -18.73
C ASP A 157 0.25 -7.43 -18.22
N ILE A 158 1.24 -6.89 -17.50
CA ILE A 158 1.29 -5.48 -17.10
C ILE A 158 2.10 -4.73 -18.15
N SER A 159 1.48 -3.74 -18.78
CA SER A 159 2.12 -2.95 -19.84
C SER A 159 3.15 -1.97 -19.25
N PHE A 160 4.30 -1.84 -19.91
CA PHE A 160 5.29 -0.82 -19.60
C PHE A 160 5.23 0.31 -20.63
N LEU A 161 4.96 1.53 -20.17
CA LEU A 161 5.02 2.73 -20.98
C LEU A 161 6.47 3.13 -21.23
N THR A 162 6.73 3.65 -22.43
CA THR A 162 8.05 4.14 -22.84
C THR A 162 8.31 5.58 -22.43
N GLU A 163 7.25 6.38 -22.36
CA GLU A 163 7.30 7.81 -22.04
C GLU A 163 6.13 8.20 -21.13
N MET A 164 6.29 9.34 -20.45
CA MET A 164 5.24 9.91 -19.62
C MET A 164 4.14 10.49 -20.52
N PRO A 165 2.87 10.04 -20.40
CA PRO A 165 1.78 10.69 -21.09
C PRO A 165 1.55 12.10 -20.56
N GLU A 166 0.98 12.97 -21.39
CA GLU A 166 0.50 14.28 -20.95
C GLU A 166 -0.64 14.13 -19.91
N ALA A 167 -0.80 15.14 -19.05
CA ALA A 167 -1.74 15.10 -17.94
C ALA A 167 -3.20 14.83 -18.34
N ASP A 168 -3.66 15.37 -19.47
CA ASP A 168 -5.00 15.14 -20.01
C ASP A 168 -5.22 13.69 -20.44
N VAL A 169 -4.21 13.07 -21.05
CA VAL A 169 -4.22 11.64 -21.39
C VAL A 169 -4.26 10.80 -20.12
N ILE A 170 -3.55 11.20 -19.07
CA ILE A 170 -3.59 10.49 -17.79
C ILE A 170 -5.00 10.55 -17.19
N ASP A 171 -5.60 11.74 -17.17
CA ASP A 171 -6.93 11.97 -16.61
C ASP A 171 -8.04 11.24 -17.37
N GLU A 172 -7.90 11.09 -18.69
CA GLU A 172 -8.84 10.34 -19.51
C GLU A 172 -8.67 8.82 -19.35
N ALA A 173 -7.42 8.33 -19.32
CA ALA A 173 -7.13 6.91 -19.40
C ALA A 173 -7.11 6.17 -18.06
N TYR A 174 -6.76 6.86 -16.96
CA TYR A 174 -6.53 6.22 -15.66
C TYR A 174 -7.53 6.68 -14.60
N ASN A 175 -7.63 5.89 -13.53
CA ASN A 175 -8.41 6.19 -12.33
C ASN A 175 -7.55 6.74 -11.20
N LEU A 176 -6.26 6.40 -11.20
CA LEU A 176 -5.32 6.66 -10.12
C LEU A 176 -3.90 6.67 -10.69
N ALA A 177 -3.07 7.59 -10.22
CA ALA A 177 -1.62 7.54 -10.40
C ALA A 177 -0.95 7.13 -9.08
N ILE A 178 0.02 6.22 -9.15
CA ILE A 178 0.86 5.81 -8.03
C ILE A 178 2.26 6.38 -8.23
N ASP A 179 2.64 7.24 -7.30
CA ASP A 179 3.97 7.81 -7.20
C ASP A 179 4.88 6.87 -6.39
N ALA A 180 5.74 6.17 -7.11
CA ALA A 180 6.76 5.27 -6.58
C ALA A 180 8.17 5.72 -7.04
N ILE A 181 8.38 7.04 -7.17
CA ILE A 181 9.62 7.59 -7.77
C ILE A 181 10.75 7.66 -6.73
N PHE A 182 10.57 8.44 -5.68
CA PHE A 182 11.60 8.71 -4.67
C PHE A 182 11.04 8.47 -3.27
N GLY A 183 11.71 7.61 -2.50
CA GLY A 183 11.40 7.39 -1.07
C GLY A 183 12.29 8.23 -0.16
N PHE A 184 12.26 7.95 1.14
CA PHE A 184 12.98 8.71 2.16
C PHE A 184 14.51 8.81 1.98
N SER A 185 15.14 7.89 1.24
CA SER A 185 16.59 7.91 1.02
C SER A 185 17.05 8.88 -0.08
N PHE A 186 16.11 9.50 -0.82
CA PHE A 186 16.45 10.46 -1.86
C PHE A 186 17.10 11.72 -1.27
N LYS A 187 18.18 12.18 -1.92
CA LYS A 187 18.90 13.41 -1.57
C LYS A 187 19.28 14.17 -2.83
N GLY A 188 19.21 15.50 -2.75
CA GLY A 188 19.64 16.40 -3.82
C GLY A 188 18.55 16.79 -4.81
N ALA A 189 18.96 17.40 -5.92
CA ALA A 189 18.05 17.92 -6.91
C ALA A 189 17.45 16.81 -7.78
N VAL A 190 16.16 16.92 -8.08
CA VAL A 190 15.48 16.08 -9.07
C VAL A 190 16.12 16.31 -10.44
N ARG A 191 16.45 15.21 -11.14
CA ARG A 191 17.05 15.23 -12.48
C ARG A 191 16.11 14.61 -13.49
N GLU A 192 16.26 14.99 -14.76
CA GLU A 192 15.48 14.39 -15.84
C GLU A 192 15.69 12.87 -15.95
N PRO A 193 14.62 12.11 -16.31
CA PRO A 193 13.30 12.57 -16.77
C PRO A 193 12.29 12.85 -15.64
N PHE A 194 12.71 12.79 -14.37
CA PHE A 194 11.79 12.86 -13.24
C PHE A 194 11.28 14.28 -12.97
N GLY A 195 11.98 15.31 -13.45
CA GLY A 195 11.51 16.70 -13.39
C GLY A 195 10.23 16.86 -14.21
N GLU A 196 10.26 16.43 -15.47
CA GLU A 196 9.09 16.44 -16.35
C GLU A 196 7.95 15.54 -15.83
N ILE A 197 8.27 14.35 -15.32
CA ILE A 197 7.26 13.44 -14.75
C ILE A 197 6.52 14.09 -13.57
N LEU A 198 7.25 14.68 -12.63
CA LEU A 198 6.63 15.38 -11.50
C LEU A 198 5.85 16.62 -11.95
N TYR A 199 6.31 17.28 -13.00
CA TYR A 199 5.60 18.41 -13.60
C TYR A 199 4.24 17.98 -14.19
N GLN A 200 4.18 16.84 -14.90
CA GLN A 200 2.93 16.28 -15.39
C GLN A 200 2.01 15.82 -14.25
N LEU A 201 2.56 15.12 -13.24
CA LEU A 201 1.80 14.69 -12.06
C LEU A 201 1.13 15.87 -11.33
N LYS A 202 1.74 17.05 -11.28
CA LYS A 202 1.11 18.22 -10.64
C LYS A 202 -0.13 18.77 -11.37
N LYS A 203 -0.36 18.35 -12.62
CA LYS A 203 -1.44 18.86 -13.46
C LYS A 203 -2.63 17.92 -13.58
N ILE A 204 -2.47 16.65 -13.20
CA ILE A 204 -3.54 15.66 -13.31
C ILE A 204 -4.64 15.97 -12.28
N THR A 205 -5.84 15.51 -12.58
CA THR A 205 -7.03 15.63 -11.71
C THR A 205 -7.46 14.29 -11.13
N VAL A 206 -7.00 13.17 -11.68
CA VAL A 206 -7.13 11.86 -11.02
C VAL A 206 -6.30 11.83 -9.73
N PRO A 207 -6.73 11.07 -8.71
CA PRO A 207 -6.00 11.01 -7.45
C PRO A 207 -4.57 10.51 -7.62
N ILE A 208 -3.70 10.95 -6.71
CA ILE A 208 -2.32 10.48 -6.57
C ILE A 208 -2.15 9.75 -5.24
N ALA A 209 -1.61 8.52 -5.30
CA ALA A 209 -1.15 7.79 -4.12
C ALA A 209 0.39 7.74 -4.11
N SER A 210 1.03 8.34 -3.12
CA SER A 210 2.48 8.30 -2.95
C SER A 210 2.90 7.17 -2.01
N ILE A 211 3.91 6.41 -2.44
CA ILE A 211 4.56 5.40 -1.62
C ILE A 211 5.68 6.06 -0.81
N ASP A 212 5.64 5.83 0.50
CA ASP A 212 6.59 6.26 1.51
C ASP A 212 6.59 7.76 1.80
N ILE A 213 6.93 8.57 0.80
CA ILE A 213 6.97 10.04 0.83
C ILE A 213 6.55 10.55 -0.55
N PRO A 214 5.84 11.70 -0.66
CA PRO A 214 5.58 12.30 -1.96
C PRO A 214 6.89 12.68 -2.66
N SER A 215 7.10 12.17 -3.87
CA SER A 215 8.37 12.32 -4.57
C SER A 215 8.75 13.78 -4.81
N GLY A 216 10.01 14.11 -4.51
CA GLY A 216 10.53 15.47 -4.60
C GLY A 216 10.29 16.32 -3.35
N TRP A 217 9.63 15.78 -2.32
CA TRP A 217 9.54 16.44 -1.02
C TRP A 217 10.82 16.27 -0.20
N ASP A 218 11.11 17.26 0.65
CA ASP A 218 12.05 17.08 1.75
C ASP A 218 11.44 16.14 2.80
N VAL A 219 12.23 15.20 3.30
CA VAL A 219 11.78 14.12 4.20
C VAL A 219 11.27 14.64 5.54
N GLU A 220 11.67 15.84 5.94
CA GLU A 220 11.26 16.44 7.21
C GLU A 220 10.36 17.65 7.02
N ASN A 221 10.67 18.52 6.05
CA ASN A 221 10.02 19.81 5.87
C ASN A 221 8.94 19.82 4.78
N GLY A 222 8.78 18.71 4.06
CA GLY A 222 7.84 18.58 2.94
C GLY A 222 8.22 19.45 1.73
N SER A 223 7.25 19.78 0.88
CA SER A 223 7.43 20.71 -0.23
C SER A 223 6.13 21.44 -0.57
N PRO A 224 6.06 22.77 -0.36
CA PRO A 224 4.86 23.55 -0.68
C PRO A 224 4.45 23.50 -2.15
N ASP A 225 5.43 23.44 -3.07
CA ASP A 225 5.22 23.45 -4.53
C ASP A 225 5.36 22.04 -5.16
N GLY A 226 5.47 21.02 -4.31
CA GLY A 226 5.54 19.61 -4.70
C GLY A 226 4.18 19.06 -5.14
N ILE A 227 4.19 17.82 -5.62
CA ILE A 227 2.94 17.07 -5.81
C ILE A 227 2.18 16.98 -4.48
N GLN A 228 0.85 16.98 -4.55
CA GLN A 228 -0.03 16.87 -3.39
C GLN A 228 -0.83 15.57 -3.53
N PRO A 229 -0.38 14.46 -2.94
CA PRO A 229 -1.09 13.20 -3.07
C PRO A 229 -2.33 13.16 -2.19
N ASP A 230 -3.42 12.61 -2.75
CA ASP A 230 -4.66 12.29 -2.07
C ASP A 230 -4.51 11.12 -1.08
N MET A 231 -3.50 10.27 -1.29
CA MET A 231 -3.15 9.16 -0.40
C MET A 231 -1.64 9.11 -0.16
N LEU A 232 -1.23 9.00 1.10
CA LEU A 232 0.15 8.68 1.47
C LEU A 232 0.21 7.32 2.17
N ILE A 233 1.08 6.43 1.68
CA ILE A 233 1.31 5.12 2.27
C ILE A 233 2.68 5.13 2.92
N SER A 234 2.73 5.36 4.23
CA SER A 234 3.97 5.35 5.00
C SER A 234 4.43 3.92 5.26
N LEU A 235 5.66 3.60 4.85
CA LEU A 235 6.30 2.31 5.11
C LEU A 235 7.11 2.36 6.40
N THR A 236 7.10 1.27 7.18
CA THR A 236 7.74 1.12 8.50
C THR A 236 7.15 2.03 9.59
N ALA A 237 7.21 3.34 9.39
CA ALA A 237 6.60 4.38 10.22
C ALA A 237 6.45 5.67 9.39
N PRO A 238 5.54 6.58 9.75
CA PRO A 238 5.43 7.86 9.06
C PRO A 238 6.73 8.67 9.19
N LYS A 239 7.11 9.36 8.10
CA LYS A 239 8.21 10.33 8.12
C LYS A 239 7.67 11.72 8.49
N LYS A 240 8.51 12.58 9.06
CA LYS A 240 8.10 13.94 9.46
C LYS A 240 7.45 14.75 8.33
N ALA A 241 7.85 14.55 7.09
CA ALA A 241 7.21 15.14 5.90
C ALA A 241 5.69 14.96 5.88
N SER A 242 5.17 13.85 6.39
CA SER A 242 3.73 13.57 6.40
C SER A 242 2.91 14.54 7.25
N HIS A 243 3.52 15.28 8.19
CA HIS A 243 2.85 16.38 8.90
C HIS A 243 2.45 17.55 7.98
N HIS A 244 3.09 17.66 6.82
CA HIS A 244 2.85 18.74 5.88
C HIS A 244 1.74 18.42 4.87
N LEU A 245 1.28 17.16 4.81
CA LEU A 245 0.15 16.78 4.00
C LEU A 245 -1.15 17.29 4.61
N LYS A 246 -1.97 17.91 3.77
CA LYS A 246 -3.32 18.33 4.12
C LYS A 246 -4.29 17.46 3.35
N ASP A 247 -5.34 17.01 4.03
CA ASP A 247 -6.48 16.33 3.41
C ASP A 247 -6.17 15.01 2.66
N ALA A 248 -5.02 14.38 2.95
CA ALA A 248 -4.64 13.09 2.39
C ALA A 248 -5.09 11.91 3.28
N ILE A 249 -5.51 10.81 2.65
CA ILE A 249 -5.72 9.53 3.34
C ILE A 249 -4.34 8.94 3.67
N THR A 250 -3.99 8.94 4.94
CA THR A 250 -2.73 8.36 5.41
C THR A 250 -2.93 6.92 5.84
N PHE A 251 -2.24 5.99 5.18
CA PHE A 251 -2.08 4.62 5.61
C PHE A 251 -0.68 4.44 6.19
N TRP A 252 -0.60 3.73 7.30
CA TRP A 252 0.65 3.16 7.82
C TRP A 252 0.37 1.68 8.09
N GLU A 253 1.39 0.84 7.94
CA GLU A 253 1.29 -0.53 8.42
C GLU A 253 0.96 -0.49 9.92
N ASP A 254 -0.17 -1.07 10.29
CA ASP A 254 -0.57 -1.12 11.68
C ASP A 254 0.50 -1.91 12.42
N ASP A 255 1.10 -1.26 13.41
CA ASP A 255 2.30 -1.52 14.20
C ASP A 255 2.47 -2.98 14.69
N SER A 256 1.44 -3.80 14.52
CA SER A 256 1.37 -5.22 14.85
C SER A 256 2.55 -6.05 14.35
N PHE A 257 3.08 -5.89 13.13
CA PHE A 257 4.19 -6.76 12.66
C PHE A 257 5.53 -6.41 13.34
N LEU A 258 5.93 -5.14 13.35
CA LEU A 258 7.18 -4.69 13.97
C LEU A 258 7.12 -4.73 15.50
N LEU A 259 5.97 -4.42 16.14
CA LEU A 259 5.80 -4.65 17.58
C LEU A 259 5.74 -6.13 17.93
N HIS A 260 5.21 -7.02 17.08
CA HIS A 260 5.31 -8.46 17.34
C HIS A 260 6.74 -8.96 17.18
N LEU A 261 7.51 -8.48 16.19
CA LEU A 261 8.95 -8.78 16.10
C LEU A 261 9.68 -8.30 17.37
N LYS A 262 9.47 -7.05 17.77
CA LYS A 262 10.12 -6.49 18.97
C LYS A 262 9.68 -7.18 20.28
N ARG A 263 8.41 -7.61 20.40
CA ARG A 263 7.87 -8.35 21.56
C ARG A 263 8.21 -9.84 21.59
N SER A 264 8.43 -10.46 20.43
CA SER A 264 8.82 -11.88 20.33
C SER A 264 10.32 -12.09 20.50
N MET A 265 11.10 -11.01 20.41
CA MET A 265 12.55 -10.99 20.56
C MET A 265 13.02 -10.40 21.91
N SER A 266 12.08 -10.01 22.78
CA SER A 266 12.30 -9.59 24.18
C SER A 266 11.78 -10.64 25.16
#